data_AF-A0A527G0H7-F1
#
_entry.id   AF-A0A527G0H7-F1
#
_cell.length_a   1.000
_cell.length_b   1.000
_cell.length_c   1.000
_cell.angle_alpha   90.00
_cell.angle_beta   90.00
_cell.angle_gamma   90.00
#
_symmetry.space_group_name_H-M   'P 1'
#
loop_
_entity.id
_entity.type
_entity.pdbx_description
1 polymer ?
#
loop_
_entity_poly.entity_id
_entity_poly.type
_entity_poly.pdbx_seq_one_letter_code
_entity_poly.pdbx_strand_id
1 'polypeptide(L)'
;DALAASRYGKDVSDTEVRAIMAAEVEKVLTHVAMPLELDLSHKPHVILVVGVNGTGKTTTIGKLAAKLTDGGLSVMLAAGDTFRAAAIEQLKIWGE
;
A
#
# COMPACT_ATOMS: atom_id res chain seq x y z
N ASP A 1 2.12 27.05 -10.36
CA ASP A 1 1.03 27.70 -11.11
C ASP A 1 -0.29 27.84 -10.35
N ALA A 2 -0.74 26.86 -9.55
CA ALA A 2 -2.03 26.93 -8.83
C ALA A 2 -2.18 28.10 -7.83
N LEU A 3 -1.13 28.45 -7.08
CA LEU A 3 -1.16 29.56 -6.11
C LEU A 3 -1.17 30.94 -6.79
N ALA A 4 -0.41 31.10 -7.89
CA ALA A 4 -0.28 32.37 -8.60
C ALA A 4 -1.48 32.69 -9.51
N ALA A 5 -2.15 31.65 -10.05
CA ALA A 5 -3.30 31.82 -10.93
C ALA A 5 -4.58 32.26 -10.18
N SER A 6 -4.64 32.06 -8.86
CA SER A 6 -5.85 32.27 -8.08
C SER A 6 -6.00 33.71 -7.55
N ARG A 7 -4.93 34.35 -7.04
CA ARG A 7 -5.05 35.68 -6.38
C ARG A 7 -3.75 36.49 -6.39
N TYR A 8 -3.69 37.54 -7.21
CA TYR A 8 -2.80 38.68 -6.97
C TYR A 8 -3.38 39.54 -5.83
N GLY A 9 -2.72 39.59 -4.66
CA GLY A 9 -2.93 40.64 -3.65
C GLY A 9 -3.89 40.37 -2.48
N LYS A 10 -4.11 39.12 -2.05
CA LYS A 10 -4.78 38.82 -0.76
C LYS A 10 -3.91 37.92 0.11
N ASP A 11 -3.91 38.16 1.42
CA ASP A 11 -3.30 37.28 2.42
C ASP A 11 -3.95 35.89 2.34
N VAL A 12 -3.13 34.85 2.14
CA VAL A 12 -3.57 33.46 2.05
C VAL A 12 -3.51 32.84 3.45
N SER A 13 -4.59 32.19 3.87
CA SER A 13 -4.61 31.49 5.16
C SER A 13 -3.84 30.16 5.10
N ASP A 14 -3.28 29.70 6.23
CA ASP A 14 -2.60 28.38 6.33
C ASP A 14 -3.52 27.23 5.87
N THR A 15 -4.81 27.32 6.18
CA THR A 15 -5.81 26.34 5.74
C THR A 15 -5.95 26.28 4.23
N GLU A 16 -5.98 27.43 3.55
CA GLU A 16 -6.01 27.49 2.08
C GLU A 16 -4.74 26.92 1.46
N VAL A 17 -3.57 27.19 2.05
CA VAL A 17 -2.29 26.62 1.59
C VAL A 17 -2.31 25.08 1.69
N ARG A 18 -2.75 24.54 2.84
CA ARG A 18 -2.86 23.07 3.02
C ARG A 18 -3.84 22.43 2.05
N ALA A 19 -4.98 23.08 1.80
CA ALA A 19 -5.97 22.58 0.86
C ALA A 19 -5.43 22.55 -0.57
N ILE A 20 -4.74 23.61 -1.00
CA ILE A 20 -4.10 23.65 -2.32
C ILE A 20 -3.01 22.57 -2.43
N MET A 21 -2.17 22.42 -1.40
CA MET A 21 -1.12 21.40 -1.38
C MET A 21 -1.71 19.99 -1.48
N ALA A 22 -2.76 19.69 -0.71
CA ALA A 22 -3.43 18.38 -0.77
C ALA A 22 -3.98 18.09 -2.16
N ALA A 23 -4.61 19.06 -2.81
CA ALA A 23 -5.15 18.91 -4.17
C ALA A 23 -4.04 18.67 -5.22
N GLU A 24 -2.88 19.31 -5.09
CA GLU A 24 -1.75 19.05 -5.99
C GLU A 24 -1.12 17.68 -5.76
N VAL A 25 -1.00 17.23 -4.49
CA VAL A 25 -0.55 15.88 -4.16
C VAL A 25 -1.51 14.84 -4.74
N GLU A 26 -2.82 15.05 -4.61
CA GLU A 26 -3.85 14.17 -5.15
C GLU A 26 -3.71 14.03 -6.67
N LYS A 27 -3.59 15.14 -7.41
CA LYS A 27 -3.39 15.12 -8.87
C LYS A 27 -2.20 14.26 -9.30
N VAL A 28 -1.10 14.28 -8.54
CA VAL A 28 0.06 13.45 -8.81
C VAL A 28 -0.25 11.97 -8.53
N LEU A 29 -0.88 11.68 -7.39
CA LEU A 29 -1.13 10.31 -6.94
C LEU A 29 -2.24 9.59 -7.72
N THR A 30 -3.25 10.29 -8.25
CA THR A 30 -4.41 9.68 -8.93
C THR A 30 -3.99 8.71 -10.05
N HIS A 31 -2.92 9.02 -10.77
CA HIS A 31 -2.43 8.22 -11.89
C HIS A 31 -1.87 6.85 -11.49
N VAL A 32 -1.51 6.66 -10.21
CA VAL A 32 -0.92 5.43 -9.68
C VAL A 32 -1.73 4.82 -8.54
N ALA A 33 -2.83 5.48 -8.13
CA ALA A 33 -3.72 5.03 -7.08
C ALA A 33 -4.67 3.92 -7.56
N MET A 34 -4.10 2.83 -8.08
CA MET A 34 -4.86 1.67 -8.53
C MET A 34 -5.13 0.72 -7.35
N PRO A 35 -6.38 0.27 -7.14
CA PRO A 35 -6.68 -0.71 -6.12
C PRO A 35 -6.05 -2.07 -6.48
N LEU A 36 -5.74 -2.87 -5.46
CA LEU A 36 -5.41 -4.28 -5.63
C LEU A 36 -6.72 -5.06 -5.80
N GLU A 37 -7.07 -5.37 -7.04
CA GLU A 37 -8.22 -6.21 -7.37
C GLU A 37 -7.79 -7.67 -7.53
N LEU A 38 -8.52 -8.57 -6.88
CA LEU A 38 -8.28 -10.01 -6.98
C LEU A 38 -9.33 -10.62 -7.91
N ASP A 39 -8.89 -11.16 -9.04
CA ASP A 39 -9.74 -12.03 -9.85
C ASP A 39 -9.85 -13.40 -9.17
N LEU A 40 -11.00 -13.64 -8.54
CA LEU A 40 -11.30 -14.87 -7.79
C LEU A 40 -11.81 -16.01 -8.68
N SER A 41 -11.99 -15.78 -9.99
CA SER A 41 -12.36 -16.83 -10.95
C SER A 41 -11.19 -17.78 -11.22
N HIS A 42 -9.95 -17.30 -11.08
CA HIS A 42 -8.73 -18.07 -11.21
C HIS A 42 -8.16 -18.46 -9.83
N LYS A 43 -7.88 -19.75 -9.62
CA LYS A 43 -7.33 -20.26 -8.35
C LYS A 43 -6.13 -21.18 -8.60
N PRO A 44 -5.00 -21.00 -7.88
CA PRO A 44 -4.76 -19.94 -6.88
C PRO A 44 -4.45 -18.58 -7.54
N HIS A 45 -4.90 -17.49 -6.91
CA HIS A 45 -4.40 -16.14 -7.21
C HIS A 45 -3.06 -15.94 -6.48
N VAL A 46 -1.99 -15.62 -7.20
CA VAL A 46 -0.64 -15.54 -6.64
C VAL A 46 -0.18 -14.09 -6.54
N ILE A 47 0.18 -13.66 -5.32
CA ILE A 47 0.72 -12.32 -5.05
C ILE A 47 2.19 -12.46 -4.64
N LEU A 48 3.09 -11.90 -5.46
CA LEU A 48 4.52 -11.81 -5.14
C LEU A 48 4.87 -10.43 -4.58
N VAL A 49 5.39 -10.39 -3.35
CA VAL A 49 5.81 -9.13 -2.71
C VAL A 49 7.31 -8.95 -2.84
N VAL A 50 7.73 -7.87 -3.50
CA VAL A 50 9.14 -7.52 -3.76
C VAL A 50 9.50 -6.16 -3.15
N GLY A 51 10.80 -5.91 -2.97
CA GLY A 51 11.30 -4.63 -2.46
C GLY A 51 12.58 -4.76 -1.64
N VAL A 52 13.19 -3.63 -1.27
CA VAL A 52 14.46 -3.60 -0.54
C VAL A 52 14.30 -3.99 0.95
N ASN A 53 15.41 -4.21 1.64
CA ASN A 53 15.38 -4.59 3.06
C ASN A 53 14.82 -3.46 3.93
N GLY A 54 14.09 -3.82 4.99
CA GLY A 54 13.54 -2.86 5.95
C GLY A 54 12.24 -2.16 5.54
N THR A 55 11.73 -2.33 4.32
CA THR A 55 10.48 -1.67 3.86
C THR A 55 9.19 -2.30 4.39
N GLY A 56 9.28 -3.33 5.23
CA GLY A 56 8.10 -3.96 5.84
C GLY A 56 7.40 -5.01 4.97
N LYS A 57 8.08 -5.66 4.02
CA LYS A 57 7.51 -6.71 3.15
C LYS A 57 6.82 -7.83 3.93
N THR A 58 7.53 -8.49 4.85
CA THR A 58 6.99 -9.61 5.64
C THR A 58 5.79 -9.19 6.49
N THR A 59 5.87 -8.02 7.12
CA THR A 59 4.75 -7.45 7.88
C THR A 59 3.55 -7.14 6.99
N THR A 60 3.78 -6.66 5.76
CA THR A 60 2.71 -6.38 4.80
C THR A 60 2.05 -7.68 4.30
N ILE A 61 2.83 -8.74 4.07
CA ILE A 61 2.32 -10.07 3.74
C ILE A 61 1.39 -10.57 4.85
N GLY A 62 1.80 -10.48 6.12
CA GLY A 62 0.98 -10.89 7.26
C GLY A 62 -0.34 -10.11 7.37
N LYS A 63 -0.29 -8.77 7.25
CA LYS A 63 -1.50 -7.92 7.24
C LYS A 63 -2.43 -8.24 6.08
N LEU A 64 -1.88 -8.47 4.89
CA LEU A 64 -2.66 -8.80 3.71
C LEU A 64 -3.32 -10.18 3.87
N ALA A 65 -2.58 -11.17 4.38
CA ALA A 65 -3.10 -12.50 4.65
C ALA A 65 -4.26 -12.45 5.66
N ALA A 66 -4.09 -11.76 6.80
CA ALA A 66 -5.16 -11.56 7.78
C ALA A 66 -6.40 -10.92 7.13
N LYS A 67 -6.23 -9.82 6.37
CA LYS A 67 -7.34 -9.15 5.69
C LYS A 67 -8.08 -10.05 4.69
N LEU A 68 -7.36 -10.88 3.94
CA LEU A 68 -7.97 -11.79 2.96
C LEU A 68 -8.67 -12.97 3.64
N THR A 69 -8.10 -13.52 4.71
CA THR A 69 -8.71 -14.56 5.53
C THR A 69 -9.97 -14.04 6.23
N ASP A 70 -9.93 -12.84 6.81
CA ASP A 70 -11.11 -12.17 7.40
C ASP A 70 -12.20 -11.91 6.36
N GLY A 71 -11.81 -11.72 5.09
CA GLY A 71 -12.70 -11.63 3.93
C GLY A 71 -13.26 -12.98 3.46
N GLY A 72 -12.96 -14.09 4.15
CA GLY A 72 -13.45 -15.43 3.85
C GLY A 72 -12.66 -16.20 2.79
N LEU A 73 -11.48 -15.72 2.39
CA LEU A 73 -10.64 -16.42 1.41
C LEU A 73 -9.69 -17.41 2.10
N SER A 74 -9.43 -18.54 1.45
CA SER A 74 -8.35 -19.44 1.85
C SER A 74 -7.02 -18.87 1.39
N VAL A 75 -6.10 -18.65 2.33
CA VAL A 75 -4.79 -18.04 2.07
C VAL A 75 -3.68 -19.05 2.41
N MET A 76 -2.69 -19.14 1.53
CA MET A 76 -1.46 -19.89 1.77
C MET A 76 -0.26 -18.94 1.73
N LEU A 77 0.56 -18.96 2.77
CA LEU A 77 1.80 -18.19 2.83
C LEU A 77 2.98 -19.04 2.34
N ALA A 78 3.73 -18.50 1.36
CA ALA A 78 4.92 -19.14 0.83
C ALA A 78 6.19 -18.37 1.25
N ALA A 79 7.09 -19.04 1.97
CA ALA A 79 8.34 -18.44 2.43
C ALA A 79 9.38 -18.34 1.31
N GLY A 80 9.31 -17.25 0.53
CA GLY A 80 10.26 -16.97 -0.56
C GLY A 80 11.54 -16.24 -0.15
N ASP A 81 11.59 -15.60 1.03
CA ASP A 81 12.78 -14.93 1.57
C ASP A 81 13.66 -15.96 2.31
N THR A 82 14.52 -16.65 1.56
CA THR A 82 15.42 -17.70 2.09
C THR A 82 16.75 -17.14 2.62
N PHE A 83 17.03 -15.85 2.40
CA PHE A 83 18.26 -15.22 2.86
C PHE A 83 18.17 -14.79 4.32
N ARG A 84 16.99 -14.35 4.77
CA ARG A 84 16.76 -13.88 6.14
C ARG A 84 16.06 -14.96 6.96
N ALA A 85 16.81 -15.70 7.76
CA ALA A 85 16.26 -16.77 8.61
C ALA A 85 15.03 -16.35 9.45
N ALA A 86 15.05 -15.14 10.01
CA ALA A 86 13.94 -14.61 10.80
C ALA A 86 12.66 -14.34 9.98
N ALA A 87 12.76 -14.15 8.66
CA ALA A 87 11.59 -13.90 7.81
C ALA A 87 10.69 -15.15 7.70
N ILE A 88 11.28 -16.34 7.72
CA ILE A 88 10.55 -17.61 7.71
C ILE A 88 9.77 -17.78 9.02
N GLU A 89 10.42 -17.60 10.16
CA GLU A 89 9.78 -17.72 11.48
C GLU A 89 8.68 -16.67 11.68
N GLN A 90 8.90 -15.42 11.23
CA GLN A 90 7.85 -14.41 11.23
C GLN A 90 6.64 -14.83 10.38
N LEU A 91 6.88 -15.39 9.19
CA LEU A 91 5.79 -15.78 8.30
C LEU A 91 4.98 -16.95 8.86
N LYS A 92 5.61 -17.87 9.62
CA LYS A 92 4.91 -18.94 10.34
C LYS A 92 3.95 -18.38 11.39
N ILE A 93 4.39 -17.42 12.20
CA ILE A 93 3.55 -16.78 13.24
C ILE A 93 2.31 -16.13 12.63
N TRP A 94 2.40 -15.57 11.41
CA TRP A 94 1.26 -14.99 10.71
C TRP A 94 0.34 -16.04 10.05
N GLY A 95 0.80 -17.28 9.90
CA GLY A 95 0.06 -18.37 9.30
C GLY A 95 -0.62 -19.30 10.31
N GLU A 96 -0.32 -19.17 11.60
CA GLU A 96 -1.06 -19.76 12.73
C GLU A 96 -2.34 -18.97 13.02
#